data_AF-A0A078H6V3-F1
#
_entry.id   AF-A0A078H6V3-F1
#
_cell.length_a   1.000
_cell.length_b   1.000
_cell.length_c   1.000
_cell.angle_alpha   90.00
_cell.angle_beta   90.00
_cell.angle_gamma   90.00
#
_symmetry.space_group_name_H-M   'P 1'
#
loop_
_entity.id
_entity.type
_entity.pdbx_description
1 polymer ?
#
loop_
_entity_poly.entity_id
_entity_poly.type
_entity_poly.pdbx_seq_one_letter_code
_entity_poly.pdbx_strand_id
1 'polypeptide(L)'
;MEADRLGLVAHPKRSLAGKFFTSLVPPSLDRTESSLRQQWKLSGSLKVLPLDKDNIILFEFEKKRDKKEVVKGRPWNVDGAILVLKECSQDISMVDLDFSVACFKVKVIGLPKFNYTEDDVEKIVKKLTSASRVLH
;
A
#
# COMPACT_ATOMS: atom_id res chain seq x y z
N MET A 1 -18.63 -24.11 15.36
CA MET A 1 -18.00 -24.48 14.07
C MET A 1 -17.37 -23.20 13.50
N GLU A 2 -16.49 -22.54 14.24
CA GLU A 2 -15.05 -22.85 14.39
C GLU A 2 -14.24 -22.72 13.08
N ALA A 3 -14.68 -21.90 12.12
CA ALA A 3 -13.86 -21.47 10.98
C ALA A 3 -13.38 -20.00 11.11
N ASP A 4 -13.93 -19.26 12.07
CA ASP A 4 -13.79 -17.79 12.18
C ASP A 4 -12.51 -17.35 12.93
N ARG A 5 -11.73 -18.28 13.47
CA ARG A 5 -10.63 -17.98 14.41
C ARG A 5 -9.21 -18.13 13.84
N LEU A 6 -9.06 -18.58 12.59
CA LEU A 6 -7.75 -18.87 11.99
C LEU A 6 -7.31 -17.92 10.87
N GLY A 7 -8.03 -16.82 10.61
CA GLY A 7 -7.57 -15.81 9.64
C GLY A 7 -7.49 -16.28 8.18
N LEU A 8 -7.88 -17.53 7.90
CA LEU A 8 -8.00 -18.11 6.56
C LEU A 8 -9.41 -17.83 6.01
N VAL A 9 -9.73 -16.55 5.88
CA VAL A 9 -10.84 -16.14 5.01
C VAL A 9 -10.34 -16.27 3.59
N ALA A 10 -10.94 -17.11 2.76
CA ALA A 10 -10.63 -17.17 1.33
C ALA A 10 -10.65 -15.74 0.75
N HIS A 11 -9.48 -15.22 0.40
CA HIS A 11 -9.36 -13.79 0.07
C HIS A 11 -10.07 -13.50 -1.26
N PRO A 12 -10.90 -12.46 -1.32
CA PRO A 12 -11.43 -12.02 -2.59
C PRO A 12 -10.24 -11.64 -3.49
N LYS A 13 -10.19 -12.18 -4.71
CA LYS A 13 -9.10 -11.94 -5.70
C LYS A 13 -8.85 -10.46 -6.02
N ARG A 14 -9.72 -9.57 -5.55
CA ARG A 14 -9.75 -8.13 -5.83
C ARG A 14 -9.58 -7.32 -4.55
N SER A 15 -8.79 -7.81 -3.59
CA SER A 15 -8.59 -7.10 -2.33
C SER A 15 -7.15 -6.63 -2.10
N LEU A 16 -7.02 -5.60 -1.26
CA LEU A 16 -5.78 -5.12 -0.68
C LEU A 16 -5.92 -5.08 0.84
N ALA A 17 -4.88 -5.49 1.55
CA ALA A 17 -4.76 -5.22 2.98
C ALA A 17 -3.94 -3.95 3.17
N GLY A 18 -4.38 -3.08 4.07
CA GLY A 18 -3.72 -1.83 4.39
C GLY A 18 -3.43 -1.70 5.88
N LYS A 19 -2.26 -1.16 6.21
CA LYS A 19 -1.91 -0.78 7.58
C LYS A 19 -1.19 0.56 7.57
N PHE A 20 -1.52 1.42 8.53
CA PHE A 20 -0.83 2.69 8.68
C PHE A 20 0.57 2.49 9.27
N PHE A 21 1.57 3.08 8.63
CA PHE A 21 2.93 3.17 9.16
C PHE A 21 3.04 4.44 10.01
N THR A 22 2.70 4.31 11.29
CA THR A 22 2.69 5.42 12.26
C THR A 22 2.91 4.90 13.67
N SER A 23 3.58 5.69 14.52
CA SER A 23 3.68 5.47 15.98
C SER A 23 2.57 6.15 16.77
N LEU A 24 1.76 6.98 16.11
CA LEU A 24 0.59 7.66 16.68
C LEU A 24 -0.68 6.81 16.48
N VAL A 25 -1.79 7.28 17.05
CA VAL A 25 -3.11 6.70 16.78
C VAL A 25 -3.42 6.84 15.29
N PRO A 26 -3.73 5.74 14.57
CA PRO A 26 -4.04 5.81 13.15
C PRO A 26 -5.35 6.58 12.90
N PRO A 27 -5.55 7.15 11.71
CA PRO A 27 -6.82 7.76 11.32
C PRO A 27 -7.98 6.78 11.51
N SER A 28 -9.15 7.28 11.94
CA SER A 28 -10.34 6.44 12.10
C SER A 28 -10.77 5.82 10.75
N LEU A 29 -11.52 4.72 10.82
CA LEU A 29 -11.99 4.03 9.62
C LEU A 29 -12.81 4.95 8.70
N ASP A 30 -13.73 5.73 9.26
CA ASP A 30 -14.57 6.67 8.49
C ASP A 30 -13.74 7.75 7.78
N ARG A 31 -12.75 8.33 8.48
CA ARG A 31 -11.84 9.32 7.90
C ARG A 31 -10.99 8.72 6.80
N THR A 32 -10.48 7.52 7.05
CA THR A 32 -9.70 6.73 6.08
C THR A 32 -10.52 6.47 4.83
N GLU A 33 -11.73 5.92 4.97
CA GLU A 33 -12.60 5.63 3.84
C GLU A 33 -12.97 6.89 3.05
N SER A 34 -13.37 7.96 3.73
CA SER A 34 -13.73 9.23 3.08
C SER A 34 -12.57 9.81 2.26
N SER A 35 -11.37 9.89 2.87
CA SER A 35 -10.18 10.41 2.20
C SER A 35 -9.76 9.54 1.01
N LEU A 36 -9.73 8.22 1.19
CA LEU A 36 -9.32 7.31 0.13
C LEU A 36 -10.33 7.26 -1.02
N ARG A 37 -11.64 7.42 -0.78
CA ARG A 37 -12.63 7.53 -1.85
C ARG A 37 -12.45 8.79 -2.71
N GLN A 38 -11.92 9.87 -2.15
CA GLN A 38 -11.60 11.08 -2.90
C GLN A 38 -10.30 10.92 -3.70
N GLN A 39 -9.29 10.27 -3.12
CA GLN A 39 -7.99 10.06 -3.74
C GLN A 39 -8.03 8.96 -4.82
N TRP A 40 -8.67 7.84 -4.51
CA TRP A 40 -8.85 6.71 -5.41
C TRP A 40 -10.07 7.02 -6.28
N LYS A 41 -9.82 7.52 -7.49
CA LYS A 41 -10.84 7.82 -8.50
C LYS A 41 -11.45 6.53 -9.06
N LEU A 42 -12.12 5.78 -8.20
CA LEU A 42 -12.65 4.46 -8.51
C LEU A 42 -13.84 4.59 -9.46
N SER A 43 -13.91 3.65 -10.40
CA SER A 43 -15.03 3.55 -11.34
C SER A 43 -16.10 2.57 -10.87
N GLY A 44 -15.81 1.77 -9.85
CA GLY A 44 -16.74 0.87 -9.17
C GLY A 44 -16.77 1.10 -7.67
N SER A 45 -17.58 0.31 -6.99
CA SER A 45 -17.71 0.32 -5.54
C SER A 45 -16.46 -0.22 -4.84
N LEU A 46 -16.29 0.24 -3.61
CA LEU A 46 -15.25 -0.17 -2.67
C LEU A 46 -15.93 -0.57 -1.38
N LYS A 47 -15.57 -1.73 -0.82
CA LYS A 47 -15.89 -2.08 0.56
C LYS A 47 -14.65 -1.90 1.41
N VAL A 48 -14.83 -1.31 2.59
CA VAL A 48 -13.78 -1.09 3.58
C VAL A 48 -14.18 -1.83 4.84
N LEU A 49 -13.35 -2.78 5.27
CA LEU A 49 -13.63 -3.66 6.40
C LEU A 49 -12.46 -3.60 7.39
N PRO A 50 -12.67 -3.25 8.66
CA PRO A 50 -11.63 -3.40 9.67
C PRO A 50 -11.43 -4.88 9.95
N LEU A 51 -10.18 -5.30 10.15
CA LEU A 51 -9.86 -6.62 10.65
C LEU A 51 -9.56 -6.53 12.15
N ASP A 52 -9.99 -7.53 12.91
CA ASP A 52 -9.91 -7.52 14.37
C ASP A 52 -8.47 -7.51 14.92
N LYS A 53 -7.48 -7.83 14.09
CA LYS A 53 -6.06 -7.87 14.48
C LYS A 53 -5.24 -6.76 13.80
N ASP A 54 -4.33 -6.19 14.59
CA ASP A 54 -3.20 -5.40 14.12
C ASP A 54 -3.50 -4.10 13.35
N ASN A 55 -4.71 -3.54 13.53
CA ASN A 55 -5.18 -2.33 12.84
C ASN A 55 -5.11 -2.46 11.31
N ILE A 56 -5.34 -3.67 10.80
CA ILE A 56 -5.36 -3.93 9.36
C ILE A 56 -6.75 -3.59 8.82
N ILE A 57 -6.78 -2.93 7.67
CA ILE A 57 -7.99 -2.57 6.94
C ILE A 57 -8.00 -3.34 5.63
N LEU A 58 -9.07 -4.07 5.35
CA LEU A 58 -9.29 -4.74 4.09
C LEU A 58 -10.07 -3.84 3.13
N PHE A 59 -9.55 -3.69 1.92
CA PHE A 59 -10.16 -2.95 0.82
C PHE A 59 -10.56 -3.92 -0.27
N GLU A 60 -11.86 -4.12 -0.48
CA GLU A 60 -12.37 -4.98 -1.56
C GLU A 60 -12.87 -4.14 -2.73
N PHE A 61 -12.29 -4.38 -3.90
CA PHE A 61 -12.60 -3.64 -5.11
C PHE A 61 -13.60 -4.42 -5.96
N GLU A 62 -14.65 -3.75 -6.43
CA GLU A 62 -15.54 -4.31 -7.43
C GLU A 62 -14.78 -4.61 -8.73
N LYS A 63 -13.98 -3.64 -9.19
CA LYS A 63 -13.26 -3.68 -10.47
C LYS A 63 -11.78 -3.98 -10.28
N LYS A 64 -11.26 -4.95 -11.06
CA LYS A 64 -9.82 -5.28 -11.06
C LYS A 64 -8.94 -4.11 -11.54
N ARG A 65 -9.44 -3.28 -12.46
CA ARG A 65 -8.74 -2.09 -12.98
C ARG A 65 -8.48 -1.10 -11.84
N ASP A 66 -9.51 -0.82 -11.04
CA ASP A 66 -9.47 0.07 -9.90
C ASP A 66 -8.39 -0.34 -8.89
N LYS A 67 -8.36 -1.63 -8.49
CA LYS A 67 -7.27 -2.19 -7.66
C LYS A 67 -5.89 -1.90 -8.27
N LYS A 68 -5.71 -2.15 -9.57
CA LYS A 68 -4.41 -1.95 -10.25
C LYS A 68 -3.97 -0.49 -10.22
N GLU A 69 -4.89 0.45 -10.43
CA GLU A 69 -4.57 1.88 -10.40
C GLU A 69 -4.23 2.35 -8.97
N VAL A 70 -4.96 1.88 -7.96
CA VAL A 70 -4.61 2.10 -6.54
C VAL A 70 -3.22 1.57 -6.23
N VAL A 71 -2.90 0.37 -6.72
CA VAL A 71 -1.57 -0.23 -6.57
C VAL A 71 -0.48 0.58 -7.26
N LYS A 72 -0.75 1.14 -8.44
CA LYS A 72 0.22 1.99 -9.15
C LYS A 72 0.40 3.36 -8.49
N GLY A 73 -0.60 3.88 -7.78
CA GLY A 73 -0.54 5.19 -7.15
C GLY A 73 0.14 5.23 -5.78
N ARG A 74 0.58 4.08 -5.25
CA ARG A 74 1.29 3.99 -3.97
C ARG A 74 2.52 4.93 -3.91
N PRO A 75 2.87 5.47 -2.73
CA PRO A 75 2.19 5.29 -1.45
C PRO A 75 0.92 6.15 -1.34
N TRP A 76 0.02 5.79 -0.43
CA TRP A 76 -1.15 6.60 -0.10
C TRP A 76 -1.00 7.21 1.29
N ASN A 77 -1.66 8.34 1.52
CA ASN A 77 -1.59 9.07 2.78
C ASN A 77 -3.00 9.45 3.23
N VAL A 78 -3.26 9.38 4.54
CA VAL A 78 -4.45 9.94 5.16
C VAL A 78 -4.00 10.69 6.40
N ASP A 79 -4.37 11.97 6.50
CA ASP A 79 -4.06 12.85 7.64
C ASP A 79 -2.57 12.83 8.04
N GLY A 80 -1.66 12.76 7.07
CA GLY A 80 -0.22 12.72 7.31
C GLY A 80 0.36 11.32 7.59
N ALA A 81 -0.49 10.31 7.84
CA ALA A 81 -0.04 8.92 8.04
C ALA A 81 0.04 8.14 6.71
N ILE A 82 1.16 7.45 6.47
CA ILE A 82 1.35 6.62 5.27
C ILE A 82 0.54 5.32 5.42
N LEU A 83 -0.28 5.02 4.43
CA LEU A 83 -0.99 3.75 4.31
C LEU A 83 -0.18 2.78 3.44
N VAL A 84 0.34 1.72 4.06
CA VAL A 84 1.05 0.64 3.36
C VAL A 84 0.03 -0.37 2.86
N LEU A 85 -0.03 -0.54 1.54
CA LEU A 85 -0.93 -1.50 0.90
C LEU A 85 -0.19 -2.74 0.41
N LYS A 86 -0.74 -3.91 0.72
CA LYS A 86 -0.26 -5.22 0.27
C LYS A 86 -1.37 -5.94 -0.48
N GLU A 87 -0.98 -6.70 -1.50
CA GLU A 87 -1.92 -7.53 -2.24
C GLU A 87 -2.21 -8.80 -1.47
N CYS A 88 -3.49 -9.10 -1.23
CA CYS A 88 -3.88 -10.39 -0.68
C CYS A 88 -3.80 -11.43 -1.80
N SER A 89 -2.74 -12.23 -1.84
CA SER A 89 -2.70 -13.45 -2.66
C SER A 89 -3.45 -14.56 -1.94
N GLN A 90 -4.03 -15.50 -2.70
CA GLN A 90 -4.80 -16.61 -2.13
C GLN A 90 -3.93 -17.56 -1.29
N ASP A 91 -2.61 -17.49 -1.48
CA ASP A 91 -1.62 -18.40 -0.89
C ASP A 91 -0.89 -17.81 0.33
N ILE A 92 -1.19 -16.57 0.73
CA ILE A 92 -0.52 -15.88 1.85
C ILE A 92 -1.58 -15.51 2.88
N SER A 93 -1.40 -15.96 4.12
CA SER A 93 -2.24 -15.57 5.25
C SER A 93 -2.07 -14.08 5.52
N MET A 94 -3.14 -13.39 5.94
CA MET A 94 -3.04 -11.98 6.37
C MET A 94 -2.03 -11.75 7.49
N VAL A 95 -1.74 -12.79 8.29
CA VAL A 95 -0.75 -12.75 9.38
C VAL A 95 0.69 -12.69 8.83
N ASP A 96 0.91 -13.18 7.61
CA ASP A 96 2.24 -13.22 6.97
C ASP A 96 2.53 -11.95 6.14
N LEU A 97 1.61 -10.98 6.12
CA LEU A 97 1.80 -9.74 5.38
C LEU A 97 2.76 -8.80 6.14
N ASP A 98 3.94 -8.61 5.57
CA ASP A 98 4.90 -7.62 6.07
C ASP A 98 4.53 -6.20 5.63
N PHE A 99 4.18 -5.36 6.61
CA PHE A 99 3.87 -3.93 6.45
C PHE A 99 5.03 -3.00 6.81
N SER A 100 6.22 -3.51 7.15
CA SER A 100 7.39 -2.70 7.52
C SER A 100 7.97 -1.91 6.35
N VAL A 101 7.70 -2.34 5.11
CA VAL A 101 8.20 -1.70 3.89
C VAL A 101 7.06 -1.19 3.01
N ALA A 102 7.19 0.05 2.54
CA ALA A 102 6.33 0.68 1.56
C ALA A 102 7.05 0.90 0.22
N CYS A 103 6.34 0.73 -0.89
CA CYS A 103 6.87 1.04 -2.21
C CYS A 103 6.63 2.51 -2.56
N PHE A 104 7.70 3.22 -2.91
CA PHE A 104 7.65 4.59 -3.39
C PHE A 104 7.96 4.65 -4.89
N LYS A 105 7.21 5.48 -5.63
CA LYS A 105 7.59 5.89 -6.98
C LYS A 105 8.35 7.19 -6.90
N VAL A 106 9.60 7.16 -7.32
CA VAL A 106 10.46 8.35 -7.40
C VAL A 106 10.52 8.79 -8.85
N LYS A 107 10.23 10.07 -9.10
CA LYS A 107 10.43 10.72 -10.40
C LYS A 107 11.56 11.73 -10.28
N VAL A 108 12.65 11.48 -11.00
CA VAL A 108 13.77 12.43 -11.09
C VAL A 108 13.50 13.38 -12.25
N ILE A 109 13.57 14.69 -12.00
CA ILE A 109 13.34 15.74 -12.99
C ILE A 109 14.49 16.77 -12.95
N GLY A 110 14.69 17.50 -14.05
CA GLY A 110 15.68 18.59 -14.10
C GLY A 110 17.14 18.12 -14.25
N LEU A 111 17.38 16.88 -14.67
CA LEU A 111 18.74 16.42 -14.98
C LEU A 111 19.25 17.16 -16.23
N PRO A 112 20.53 17.56 -16.28
CA PRO A 112 21.13 18.07 -17.51
C PRO A 112 21.09 17.03 -18.63
N LYS A 113 20.91 17.45 -19.90
CA LYS A 113 20.73 16.54 -21.05
C LYS A 113 21.85 15.50 -21.23
N PHE A 114 23.07 15.83 -20.83
CA PHE A 114 24.22 14.92 -20.89
C PHE A 114 24.26 13.88 -19.75
N ASN A 115 23.35 13.98 -18.77
CA ASN A 115 23.20 13.03 -17.66
C ASN A 115 22.00 12.08 -17.80
N TYR A 116 21.43 11.94 -19.01
CA TYR A 116 20.38 10.96 -19.31
C TYR A 116 20.99 9.66 -19.86
N THR A 117 22.07 9.18 -19.26
CA THR A 117 22.66 7.89 -19.59
C THR A 117 22.20 6.84 -18.58
N GLU A 118 22.22 5.55 -18.98
CA GLU A 118 21.91 4.45 -18.06
C GLU A 118 22.89 4.44 -16.86
N ASP A 119 24.16 4.78 -17.09
CA ASP A 119 25.18 4.95 -16.05
C ASP A 119 24.80 5.98 -14.99
N ASP A 120 24.26 7.13 -15.39
CA ASP A 120 23.86 8.19 -14.45
C ASP A 120 22.63 7.79 -13.64
N VAL A 121 21.67 7.10 -14.28
CA VAL A 121 20.52 6.51 -13.58
C VAL A 121 21.00 5.47 -12.56
N GLU A 122 21.92 4.59 -12.94
CA GLU A 122 22.47 3.57 -12.05
C GLU A 122 23.18 4.21 -10.84
N LYS A 123 23.97 5.27 -11.06
CA LYS A 123 24.62 6.02 -9.97
C LYS A 123 23.60 6.63 -9.00
N ILE A 124 22.51 7.22 -9.52
CA ILE A 124 21.44 7.78 -8.69
C ILE A 124 20.75 6.68 -7.89
N VAL A 125 20.39 5.56 -8.54
CA VAL A 125 19.72 4.42 -7.90
C VAL A 125 20.61 3.79 -6.83
N LYS A 126 21.91 3.61 -7.11
CA LYS A 126 22.89 3.09 -6.13
C LYS A 126 22.92 3.96 -4.88
N LYS A 127 22.96 5.30 -5.02
CA LYS A 127 22.94 6.22 -3.87
C LYS A 127 21.64 6.15 -3.08
N LEU A 128 20.50 6.07 -3.74
CA LEU A 128 19.18 5.96 -3.10
C LEU A 128 19.02 4.64 -2.33
N THR A 129 19.48 3.54 -2.91
CA THR A 129 19.37 2.20 -2.31
C THR A 129 20.39 1.97 -1.19
N SER A 130 21.61 2.52 -1.31
CA SER A 130 22.59 2.46 -0.21
C SER A 130 22.11 3.18 1.05
N ALA A 131 21.31 4.25 0.90
CA ALA A 131 20.72 4.97 2.04
C ALA A 131 19.63 4.15 2.77
N SER A 132 18.91 3.28 2.06
CA SER A 132 17.86 2.44 2.68
C SER A 132 18.38 1.31 3.58
N ARG A 133 19.67 0.96 3.49
CA ARG A 133 20.29 -0.09 4.33
C ARG A 133 20.80 0.39 5.69
N VAL A 134 20.80 1.70 5.95
CA VAL A 134 21.42 2.31 7.14
C VAL A 134 20.39 2.58 8.27
N LEU A 135 19.10 2.36 8.02
CA LEU A 135 18.05 2.45 9.03
C LEU A 135 17.64 1.04 9.48
N HIS A 136 18.47 0.42 10.31
CA HIS A 136 18.14 -0.74 11.12
C HIS A 136 18.61 -0.52 12.55
#